data_AF-A0AAQ4EI95-F1
#
_entry.id   AF-A0AAQ4EI95-F1
#
_cell.length_a   1.000
_cell.length_b   1.000
_cell.length_c   1.000
_cell.angle_alpha   90.00
_cell.angle_beta   90.00
_cell.angle_gamma   90.00
#
_symmetry.space_group_name_H-M   'P 1'
#
loop_
_entity.id
_entity.type
_entity.pdbx_description
1 polymer ?
#
loop_
_entity_poly.entity_id
_entity_poly.type
_entity_poly.pdbx_seq_one_letter_code
_entity_poly.pdbx_strand_id
1 'polypeptide(L)'
;MEALSATAEPQVWLIHNFMSATECAALRRLPETLAPAELSNSGGGSQVRDLRTAEMSGLKKNANSSAFYYRAEVMTGLSMTFAEKVQVLNYGRGGYSEEHMDLLGPWTMETYGDRLATLLVYLSDVAEGGTTAFAKAGL
;
A
#
# COMPACT_ATOMS: atom_id res chain seq x y z
N MET A 1 3.79 -10.88 15.94
CA MET A 1 3.51 -9.52 15.44
C MET A 1 3.59 -8.60 16.63
N GLU A 2 4.40 -7.54 16.55
CA GLU A 2 4.60 -6.58 17.64
C GLU A 2 4.64 -5.17 17.03
N ALA A 3 3.97 -4.21 17.68
CA ALA A 3 4.04 -2.80 17.31
C ALA A 3 5.26 -2.16 17.99
N LEU A 4 6.13 -1.50 17.22
CA LEU A 4 7.39 -0.94 17.73
C LEU A 4 7.35 0.57 17.97
N SER A 5 6.56 1.31 17.19
CA SER A 5 6.42 2.75 17.35
C SER A 5 5.05 3.22 16.84
N ALA A 6 4.51 4.25 17.48
CA ALA A 6 3.27 4.88 17.10
C ALA A 6 3.38 6.41 17.22
N THR A 7 2.87 7.16 16.23
CA THR A 7 2.59 8.59 16.38
C THR A 7 1.10 8.82 16.65
N ALA A 8 0.76 9.94 17.30
CA ALA A 8 -0.63 10.26 17.62
C ALA A 8 -1.34 10.97 16.46
N GLU A 9 -0.67 11.91 15.79
CA GLU A 9 -1.24 12.72 14.71
C GLU A 9 -0.21 12.97 13.59
N PRO A 10 -0.34 12.33 12.41
CA PRO A 10 -1.27 11.24 12.10
C PRO A 10 -0.93 9.97 12.89
N GLN A 11 -1.88 9.03 12.97
CA GLN A 11 -1.61 7.70 13.52
C GLN A 11 -0.81 6.86 12.52
N VAL A 12 0.46 6.62 12.84
CA VAL A 12 1.35 5.76 12.05
C VAL A 12 1.90 4.68 12.95
N TRP A 13 1.72 3.41 12.60
CA TRP A 13 2.23 2.27 13.37
C TRP A 13 3.27 1.49 12.57
N LEU A 14 4.44 1.28 13.17
CA LEU A 14 5.44 0.35 12.62
C LEU A 14 5.26 -1.02 13.27
N ILE A 15 4.95 -2.02 12.44
CA ILE A 15 4.64 -3.37 12.91
C ILE A 15 5.66 -4.36 12.35
N HIS A 16 6.36 -5.02 13.25
CA HIS A 16 7.35 -6.03 12.88
C HIS A 16 6.72 -7.41 12.78
N ASN A 17 7.25 -8.20 11.84
CA ASN A 17 6.82 -9.57 11.60
C ASN A 17 5.30 -9.67 11.35
N PHE A 18 4.75 -8.71 10.58
CA PHE A 18 3.37 -8.79 10.11
C PHE A 18 3.15 -10.03 9.23
N MET A 19 4.14 -10.32 8.38
CA MET A 19 4.23 -11.53 7.57
C MET A 19 5.60 -12.16 7.73
N SER A 20 5.67 -13.48 7.61
CA SER A 20 6.92 -14.22 7.56
C SER A 20 7.65 -13.98 6.23
N ALA A 21 8.96 -14.20 6.20
CA ALA A 21 9.76 -14.10 4.97
C ALA A 21 9.23 -15.02 3.85
N THR A 22 8.73 -16.20 4.19
CA THR A 22 8.13 -17.15 3.24
C THR A 22 6.84 -16.61 2.64
N GLU A 23 5.96 -16.00 3.46
CA GLU A 23 4.72 -15.40 2.96
C GLU A 23 5.00 -14.17 2.09
N CYS A 24 5.98 -13.33 2.47
CA CYS A 24 6.43 -12.21 1.64
C CYS A 24 6.96 -12.68 0.28
N ALA A 25 7.81 -13.71 0.27
CA ALA A 25 8.33 -14.30 -0.96
C ALA A 25 7.23 -14.92 -1.82
N ALA A 26 6.21 -15.53 -1.20
CA ALA A 26 5.06 -16.07 -1.91
C ALA A 26 4.23 -14.95 -2.57
N LEU A 27 3.86 -13.91 -1.82
CA LEU A 27 3.09 -12.77 -2.35
C LEU A 27 3.78 -12.12 -3.56
N ARG A 28 5.10 -11.96 -3.52
CA ARG A 28 5.90 -11.38 -4.63
C ARG A 28 5.81 -12.17 -5.94
N ARG A 29 5.50 -13.46 -5.88
CA ARG A 29 5.42 -14.36 -7.06
C ARG A 29 4.00 -14.50 -7.61
N LEU A 30 2.99 -13.94 -6.93
CA LEU A 30 1.59 -14.06 -7.34
C LEU A 30 1.17 -13.18 -8.51
N PRO A 31 1.70 -11.96 -8.69
CA PRO A 31 1.41 -11.18 -9.89
C PRO A 31 1.80 -11.96 -11.14
N GLU A 32 0.80 -12.29 -11.98
CA GLU A 32 1.04 -12.88 -13.30
C GLU A 32 1.75 -11.87 -14.21
N THR A 33 1.36 -10.60 -14.10
CA THR A 33 1.97 -9.44 -14.76
C THR A 33 1.98 -8.25 -13.81
N LEU A 34 3.01 -7.41 -13.93
CA LEU A 34 3.06 -6.07 -13.37
C LEU A 34 2.94 -5.08 -14.53
N ALA A 35 2.17 -4.02 -14.34
CA ALA A 35 2.01 -2.93 -15.31
C ALA A 35 2.47 -1.61 -14.69
N PRO A 36 2.85 -0.58 -15.47
CA PRO A 36 3.16 0.73 -14.93
C PRO A 36 2.08 1.21 -13.95
N ALA A 37 2.50 1.67 -12.78
CA ALA A 37 1.61 2.12 -11.71
C ALA A 37 1.09 3.53 -12.02
N GLU A 38 0.07 3.63 -12.86
CA GLU A 38 -0.59 4.89 -13.17
C GLU A 38 -1.43 5.36 -11.97
N LEU A 39 -1.17 6.58 -11.48
CA LEU A 39 -2.08 7.29 -10.58
C LEU A 39 -2.99 8.15 -11.47
N SER A 40 -4.26 7.76 -11.62
CA SER A 40 -5.21 8.55 -12.39
C SER A 40 -5.56 9.83 -11.63
N ASN A 41 -5.21 10.98 -12.21
CA ASN A 41 -5.60 12.27 -11.67
C ASN A 41 -7.06 12.54 -12.12
N SER A 42 -8.00 12.54 -11.19
CA SER A 42 -9.42 12.84 -11.43
C SER A 42 -9.62 14.35 -11.64
N GLY A 43 -9.15 14.88 -12.77
CA GLY A 43 -9.21 16.30 -13.06
C GLY A 43 -8.92 16.68 -14.50
N GLY A 44 -9.77 16.25 -15.45
CA GLY A 44 -10.17 16.98 -16.67
C GLY A 44 -9.12 17.62 -17.60
N GLY A 45 -7.83 17.33 -17.42
CA GLY A 45 -6.74 17.91 -18.20
C GLY A 45 -5.57 16.94 -18.19
N SER A 46 -5.19 16.47 -19.37
CA SER A 46 -4.08 15.53 -19.58
C SER A 46 -2.75 16.19 -19.20
N GLN A 47 -2.41 16.14 -17.91
CA GLN A 47 -1.05 16.10 -17.44
C GLN A 47 -0.94 14.84 -16.59
N VAL A 48 -0.55 13.74 -17.24
CA VAL A 48 0.01 12.58 -16.53
C VAL A 48 1.26 13.10 -15.83
N ARG A 49 1.11 13.50 -14.56
CA ARG A 49 2.27 13.66 -13.70
C ARG A 49 2.62 12.26 -13.23
N ASP A 50 3.83 11.82 -13.54
CA ASP A 50 4.38 10.55 -13.05
C ASP A 50 4.64 10.65 -11.54
N LEU A 51 3.56 10.67 -10.76
CA LEU A 51 3.59 10.68 -9.29
C LEU A 51 4.24 9.41 -8.72
N ARG A 52 4.51 8.41 -9.57
CA ARG A 52 5.19 7.18 -9.21
C ARG A 52 5.91 6.58 -10.41
N THR A 53 7.15 6.13 -10.16
CA THR A 53 7.88 5.21 -11.04
C THR A 53 7.90 3.84 -10.37
N ALA A 54 6.91 3.02 -10.67
CA ALA A 54 6.79 1.65 -10.17
C ALA A 54 5.94 0.82 -11.13
N GLU A 55 6.02 -0.50 -10.99
CA GLU A 55 5.07 -1.43 -11.59
C GLU A 55 4.14 -2.00 -10.50
N MET A 56 2.88 -2.27 -10.83
CA MET A 56 1.87 -2.71 -9.87
C MET A 56 0.99 -3.82 -10.44
N SER A 57 0.47 -4.66 -9.54
CA SER A 57 -0.62 -5.58 -9.82
C SER A 57 -1.54 -5.73 -8.61
N GLY A 58 -2.85 -5.73 -8.84
CA GLY A 58 -3.84 -6.10 -7.84
C GLY A 58 -4.03 -7.60 -7.79
N LEU A 59 -3.80 -8.22 -6.64
CA LEU A 59 -3.92 -9.66 -6.47
C LEU A 59 -5.39 -10.11 -6.58
N LYS A 60 -5.60 -11.19 -7.34
CA LYS A 60 -6.87 -11.96 -7.29
C LYS A 60 -6.99 -12.63 -5.92
N LYS A 61 -8.24 -12.86 -5.48
CA LYS A 61 -8.50 -13.59 -4.22
C LYS A 61 -7.89 -14.99 -4.27
N ASN A 62 -7.01 -15.28 -3.32
CA ASN A 62 -6.39 -16.59 -3.12
C ASN A 62 -6.09 -16.80 -1.62
N ALA A 63 -5.44 -17.91 -1.27
CA ALA A 63 -5.11 -18.24 0.12
C ALA A 63 -4.21 -17.16 0.78
N ASN A 64 -3.20 -16.66 0.06
CA ASN A 64 -2.27 -15.65 0.59
C ASN A 64 -2.97 -14.30 0.80
N SER A 65 -3.77 -13.84 -0.17
CA SER A 65 -4.52 -12.58 -0.02
C SER A 65 -5.58 -12.70 1.09
N SER A 66 -6.22 -13.88 1.25
CA SER A 66 -7.20 -14.10 2.32
C SER A 66 -6.52 -14.11 3.70
N ALA A 67 -5.35 -14.74 3.82
CA ALA A 67 -4.56 -14.70 5.06
C ALA A 67 -4.09 -13.28 5.39
N PHE A 68 -3.73 -12.48 4.38
CA PHE A 68 -3.41 -11.06 4.54
C PHE A 68 -4.59 -10.29 5.15
N TYR A 69 -5.78 -10.39 4.54
CA TYR A 69 -6.98 -9.68 5.02
C TYR A 69 -7.35 -10.09 6.44
N TYR A 70 -7.35 -11.39 6.75
CA TYR A 70 -7.64 -11.87 8.10
C TYR A 70 -6.70 -11.26 9.14
N ARG A 71 -5.39 -11.20 8.84
CA ARG A 71 -4.40 -10.62 9.75
C ARG A 71 -4.56 -9.11 9.89
N ALA A 72 -4.89 -8.42 8.80
CA ALA A 72 -5.16 -6.99 8.81
C ALA A 72 -6.41 -6.67 9.63
N GLU A 73 -7.48 -7.45 9.51
CA GLU A 73 -8.70 -7.32 10.31
C GLU A 73 -8.42 -7.51 11.80
N VAL A 74 -7.73 -8.60 12.17
CA VAL A 74 -7.37 -8.87 13.57
C VAL A 74 -6.47 -7.78 14.16
N MET A 75 -5.53 -7.25 13.38
CA MET A 75 -4.58 -6.24 13.85
C MET A 75 -5.22 -4.86 14.00
N THR A 76 -6.03 -4.45 13.01
CA THR A 76 -6.59 -3.08 12.96
C THR A 76 -7.94 -2.97 13.65
N GLY A 77 -8.66 -4.08 13.82
CA GLY A 77 -10.07 -4.09 14.23
C GLY A 77 -11.03 -3.59 13.15
N LEU A 78 -10.53 -3.27 11.94
CA LEU A 78 -11.35 -2.79 10.83
C LEU A 78 -11.89 -3.96 10.01
N SER A 79 -13.17 -3.89 9.63
CA SER A 79 -13.74 -4.89 8.71
C SER A 79 -13.10 -4.79 7.34
N MET A 80 -12.77 -5.94 6.74
CA MET A 80 -12.20 -6.01 5.39
C MET A 80 -13.25 -6.00 4.27
N THR A 81 -14.53 -5.78 4.61
CA THR A 81 -15.66 -5.81 3.65
C THR A 81 -15.47 -4.85 2.46
N PHE A 82 -14.92 -3.65 2.73
CA PHE A 82 -14.66 -2.62 1.72
C PHE A 82 -13.17 -2.49 1.37
N ALA A 83 -12.34 -3.44 1.81
CA ALA A 83 -10.92 -3.40 1.49
C ALA A 83 -10.71 -3.57 -0.02
N GLU A 84 -9.87 -2.71 -0.59
CA GLU A 84 -9.40 -2.87 -1.95
C GLU A 84 -8.57 -4.16 -2.10
N LYS A 85 -8.37 -4.59 -3.36
CA LYS A 85 -7.46 -5.71 -3.66
C LYS A 85 -6.08 -5.41 -3.10
N VAL A 86 -5.41 -6.42 -2.54
CA VAL A 86 -3.99 -6.32 -2.17
C VAL A 86 -3.19 -5.90 -3.40
N GLN A 87 -2.55 -4.74 -3.34
CA GLN A 87 -1.71 -4.23 -4.41
C GLN A 87 -0.25 -4.61 -4.12
N VAL A 88 0.40 -5.25 -5.09
CA VAL A 88 1.83 -5.53 -5.06
C VAL A 88 2.53 -4.53 -5.96
N LEU A 89 3.47 -3.78 -5.40
CA LEU A 89 4.26 -2.79 -6.11
C LEU A 89 5.73 -3.21 -6.18
N ASN A 90 6.36 -2.92 -7.32
CA ASN A 90 7.78 -3.08 -7.54
C ASN A 90 8.37 -1.77 -8.05
N TYR A 91 9.29 -1.19 -7.27
CA TYR A 91 9.94 0.08 -7.61
C TYR A 91 11.20 -0.10 -8.47
N GLY A 92 11.67 -1.33 -8.70
CA GLY A 92 12.89 -1.57 -9.46
C GLY A 92 14.10 -0.79 -8.92
N ARG A 93 15.03 -0.43 -9.80
CA ARG A 93 16.16 0.44 -9.44
C ARG A 93 15.81 1.89 -9.73
N GLY A 94 15.88 2.74 -8.71
CA GLY A 94 15.63 4.17 -8.83
C GLY A 94 14.15 4.57 -8.97
N GLY A 95 13.21 3.63 -8.91
CA GLY A 95 11.80 3.97 -8.83
C GLY A 95 11.43 4.57 -7.48
N TYR A 96 10.40 5.40 -7.50
CA TYR A 96 9.96 6.19 -6.37
C TYR A 96 8.45 6.43 -6.42
N SER A 97 7.88 6.89 -5.33
CA SER A 97 6.56 7.53 -5.30
C SER A 97 6.73 8.93 -4.73
N GLU A 98 6.16 9.93 -5.38
CA GLU A 98 6.09 11.29 -4.84
C GLU A 98 5.21 11.34 -3.58
N GLU A 99 5.35 12.39 -2.77
CA GLU A 99 4.46 12.64 -1.63
C GLU A 99 3.01 12.79 -2.12
N HIS A 100 2.09 12.03 -1.52
CA HIS A 100 0.67 12.06 -1.85
C HIS A 100 -0.18 11.71 -0.64
N MET A 101 -1.48 11.98 -0.76
CA MET A 101 -2.50 11.44 0.14
C MET A 101 -3.07 10.18 -0.50
N ASP A 102 -3.35 9.17 0.32
CA ASP A 102 -4.02 7.96 -0.17
C ASP A 102 -5.52 8.18 -0.43
N LEU A 103 -6.08 9.31 -0.01
CA LEU A 103 -7.47 9.67 -0.24
C LEU A 103 -7.78 9.66 -1.74
N LEU A 104 -8.88 9.00 -2.10
CA LEU A 104 -9.42 8.95 -3.46
C LEU A 104 -10.03 10.30 -3.88
N GLY A 105 -10.43 11.12 -2.90
CA GLY A 105 -10.93 12.46 -3.12
C GLY A 105 -12.45 12.54 -3.32
N PRO A 106 -12.97 13.76 -3.51
CA PRO A 106 -14.41 14.03 -3.41
C PRO A 106 -15.25 13.28 -4.47
N TRP A 107 -14.66 12.89 -5.60
CA TRP A 107 -15.37 12.22 -6.69
C TRP A 107 -15.80 10.79 -6.37
N THR A 108 -15.09 10.09 -5.48
CA THR A 108 -15.42 8.70 -5.12
C THR A 108 -16.27 8.63 -3.85
N MET A 109 -16.29 9.71 -3.06
CA MET A 109 -16.97 9.79 -1.77
C MET A 109 -18.43 9.41 -1.82
N GLU A 110 -19.16 9.88 -2.85
CA GLU A 110 -20.60 9.64 -2.96
C GLU A 110 -20.94 8.18 -3.28
N THR A 111 -20.01 7.42 -3.87
CA THR A 111 -20.27 6.05 -4.33
C THR A 111 -19.66 4.98 -3.41
N TYR A 112 -18.45 5.21 -2.91
CA TYR A 112 -17.67 4.21 -2.17
C TYR A 112 -17.12 4.73 -0.83
N GLY A 113 -17.27 6.03 -0.54
CA GLY A 113 -16.56 6.70 0.56
C GLY A 113 -15.10 6.98 0.20
N ASP A 114 -14.28 7.29 1.22
CA ASP A 114 -12.84 7.42 1.11
C ASP A 114 -12.12 6.34 1.93
N ARG A 115 -10.82 6.20 1.67
CA ARG A 115 -9.93 5.34 2.44
C ARG A 115 -9.77 5.85 3.87
N LEU A 116 -10.03 4.98 4.82
CA LEU A 116 -9.86 5.25 6.25
C LEU A 116 -8.42 5.03 6.73
N ALA A 117 -7.74 4.01 6.20
CA ALA A 117 -6.40 3.61 6.62
C ALA A 117 -5.67 2.89 5.48
N THR A 118 -4.34 2.97 5.50
CA THR A 118 -3.45 2.24 4.60
C THR A 118 -2.55 1.30 5.40
N LEU A 119 -2.49 0.05 4.97
CA LEU A 119 -1.52 -0.92 5.47
C LEU A 119 -0.46 -1.17 4.39
N LEU A 120 0.73 -0.63 4.59
CA LEU A 120 1.88 -0.85 3.72
C LEU A 120 2.77 -1.96 4.29
N VAL A 121 3.08 -2.97 3.47
CA VAL A 121 3.93 -4.10 3.88
C VAL A 121 5.14 -4.21 2.97
N TYR A 122 6.34 -4.15 3.58
CA TYR A 122 7.59 -4.39 2.87
C TYR A 122 7.77 -5.90 2.61
N LEU A 123 7.87 -6.27 1.33
CA LEU A 123 7.98 -7.67 0.91
C LEU A 123 9.43 -8.13 0.66
N SER A 124 10.39 -7.22 0.76
CA SER A 124 11.82 -7.48 0.56
C SER A 124 12.66 -6.43 1.26
N ASP A 125 13.85 -6.83 1.69
CA ASP A 125 14.87 -5.88 2.14
C ASP A 125 15.40 -5.06 0.96
N VAL A 126 15.63 -3.78 1.21
CA VAL A 126 16.21 -2.83 0.24
C VAL A 126 17.55 -2.36 0.79
N ALA A 127 18.61 -2.49 -0.01
CA ALA A 127 19.97 -2.19 0.43
C ALA A 127 20.19 -0.69 0.71
N GLU A 128 19.57 0.19 -0.08
CA GLU A 128 19.70 1.64 0.03
C GLU A 128 18.43 2.34 -0.47
N GLY A 129 17.97 3.37 0.24
CA GLY A 129 16.76 4.11 -0.08
C GLY A 129 15.47 3.32 0.21
N GLY A 130 14.39 3.62 -0.53
CA GLY A 130 13.11 2.91 -0.44
C GLY A 130 12.34 3.13 0.87
N THR A 131 12.70 4.15 1.65
CA THR A 131 12.00 4.53 2.88
C THR A 131 10.63 5.11 2.58
N THR A 132 9.65 4.82 3.43
CA THR A 132 8.37 5.55 3.46
C THR A 132 8.52 6.72 4.43
N ALA A 133 8.46 7.94 3.92
CA ALA A 133 8.56 9.16 4.71
C ALA A 133 7.21 9.87 4.78
N PHE A 134 6.90 10.45 5.93
CA PHE A 134 5.76 11.34 6.15
C PHE A 134 6.30 12.73 6.46
N ALA A 135 6.72 13.45 5.40
CA ALA A 135 7.43 14.73 5.53
C ALA A 135 6.71 15.75 6.43
N LYS A 136 5.38 15.87 6.32
CA LYS A 136 4.56 16.78 7.14
C LYS A 136 4.48 16.37 8.61
N ALA A 137 4.64 15.09 8.91
CA ALA A 137 4.67 14.55 10.28
C ALA A 137 6.10 14.49 10.85
N GLY A 138 7.12 14.74 10.02
CA GLY A 138 8.53 14.61 10.43
C GLY A 138 8.96 13.16 10.68
N LEU A 139 8.36 12.20 9.97
CA LEU A 139 8.68 10.76 10.04
C LEU A 139 9.33 10.26 8.74
#